data_AF-A0A3N5FE35-F1
#
_entry.id   AF-A0A3N5FE35-F1
#
_cell.length_a   1.000
_cell.length_b   1.000
_cell.length_c   1.000
_cell.angle_alpha   90.00
_cell.angle_beta   90.00
_cell.angle_gamma   90.00
#
_symmetry.space_group_name_H-M   'P 1'
#
loop_
_entity.id
_entity.type
_entity.pdbx_description
1 polymer ?
#
loop_
_entity_poly.entity_id
_entity_poly.type
_entity_poly.pdbx_seq_one_letter_code
_entity_poly.pdbx_strand_id
1 'polypeptide(L)'
;INNAVYGMTGGQMAPTTMPGQRTTTSPYGRDVKDVGMPIKVCELLSALNTPAYITRQSVIKPKYIVKAKKAIKTAFEYQLERRCFSFVELVSTCPTNWGLTPVQAVKWAEETLIPYYSLGEFKTPAQSEGGSDAK
;
A
#
# COMPACT_ATOMS: atom_id res chain seq x y z
N ILE A 1 5.53 0.67 3.40
CA ILE A 1 6.04 0.37 2.04
C ILE A 1 5.43 -0.94 1.58
N ASN A 2 4.86 -1.00 0.39
CA ASN A 2 4.26 -2.20 -0.19
C ASN A 2 4.98 -2.58 -1.48
N ASN A 3 5.82 -3.60 -1.40
CA ASN A 3 6.49 -4.26 -2.52
C ASN A 3 6.06 -5.73 -2.65
N ALA A 4 4.89 -6.07 -2.11
CA ALA A 4 4.29 -7.40 -2.16
C ALA A 4 5.12 -8.55 -1.55
N VAL A 5 6.21 -8.29 -0.82
CA VAL A 5 7.03 -9.32 -0.15
C VAL A 5 7.64 -8.77 1.14
N TYR A 6 8.11 -9.65 2.03
CA TYR A 6 8.98 -9.21 3.12
C TYR A 6 10.41 -9.02 2.61
N GLY A 7 10.67 -7.83 2.06
CA GLY A 7 11.91 -7.54 1.36
C GLY A 7 13.17 -7.63 2.21
N MET A 8 13.09 -7.32 3.51
CA MET A 8 14.22 -7.36 4.44
C MET A 8 14.55 -8.77 4.96
N THR A 9 13.66 -9.74 4.79
CA THR A 9 13.85 -11.14 5.23
C THR A 9 14.12 -12.08 4.06
N GLY A 10 14.68 -11.54 2.97
CA GLY A 10 14.99 -12.32 1.77
C GLY A 10 13.79 -12.64 0.89
N GLY A 11 12.74 -11.81 0.92
CA GLY A 11 11.62 -11.93 -0.01
C GLY A 11 10.63 -13.04 0.34
N GLN A 12 10.32 -13.22 1.63
CA GLN A 12 9.27 -14.14 2.06
C GLN A 12 7.88 -13.64 1.66
N MET A 13 6.90 -14.56 1.64
CA MET A 13 5.50 -14.22 1.40
C MET A 13 4.99 -13.22 2.44
N ALA A 14 4.45 -12.11 1.96
CA ALA A 14 3.76 -11.10 2.74
C ALA A 14 2.24 -11.22 2.57
N PRO A 15 1.43 -10.62 3.46
CA PRO A 15 -0.01 -10.49 3.27
C PRO A 15 -0.40 -9.75 1.99
N THR A 16 0.52 -8.96 1.41
CA THR A 16 0.33 -8.21 0.17
C THR A 16 0.89 -8.92 -1.07
N THR A 17 1.45 -10.13 -0.93
CA THR A 17 1.94 -10.94 -2.07
C THR A 17 0.82 -11.26 -3.02
N MET A 18 1.02 -11.06 -4.32
CA MET A 18 -0.01 -11.26 -5.35
C MET A 18 -0.28 -12.75 -5.62
N PRO A 19 -1.49 -13.11 -6.12
CA PRO A 19 -1.80 -14.48 -6.52
C PRO A 19 -0.77 -15.01 -7.53
N GLY A 20 -0.28 -16.24 -7.31
CA GLY A 20 0.74 -16.86 -8.17
C GLY A 20 2.15 -16.25 -8.05
N GLN A 21 2.35 -15.16 -7.30
CA GLN A 21 3.68 -14.57 -7.12
C GLN A 21 4.56 -15.52 -6.29
N ARG A 22 5.69 -15.93 -6.86
CA ARG A 22 6.68 -16.77 -6.19
C ARG A 22 7.47 -15.95 -5.18
N THR A 23 7.72 -16.54 -4.02
CA THR A 23 8.50 -15.95 -2.92
C THR A 23 9.37 -17.05 -2.29
N THR A 24 10.30 -16.68 -1.41
CA THR A 24 11.20 -17.64 -0.75
C THR A 24 10.45 -18.70 0.06
N THR A 25 9.30 -18.35 0.65
CA THR A 25 8.43 -19.27 1.42
C THR A 25 7.22 -19.77 0.62
N SER A 26 7.10 -19.39 -0.65
CA SER A 26 6.04 -19.86 -1.56
C SER A 26 6.63 -20.13 -2.94
N PRO A 27 7.44 -21.19 -3.09
CA PRO A 27 8.17 -21.47 -4.32
C PRO A 27 7.26 -21.85 -5.50
N TYR A 28 6.00 -22.23 -5.24
CA TYR A 28 5.00 -22.49 -6.28
C TYR A 28 4.04 -21.30 -6.51
N GLY A 29 4.28 -20.17 -5.85
CA GLY A 29 3.41 -19.00 -5.87
C GLY A 29 2.43 -18.98 -4.69
N ARG A 30 1.84 -17.81 -4.41
CA ARG A 30 0.74 -17.68 -3.45
C ARG A 30 -0.53 -18.36 -3.98
N ASP A 31 -1.01 -19.38 -3.27
CA ASP A 31 -2.35 -19.95 -3.49
C ASP A 31 -3.39 -19.20 -2.66
N VAL A 32 -4.36 -18.59 -3.34
CA VAL A 32 -5.43 -17.82 -2.71
C VAL A 32 -6.49 -18.71 -2.05
N LYS A 33 -6.56 -20.00 -2.39
CA LYS A 33 -7.47 -20.94 -1.74
C LYS A 33 -7.02 -21.29 -0.32
N ASP A 34 -5.70 -21.30 -0.10
CA ASP A 34 -5.11 -21.66 1.19
C ASP A 34 -4.97 -20.45 2.11
N VAL A 35 -4.51 -19.32 1.58
CA VAL A 35 -4.15 -18.14 2.38
C VAL A 35 -4.97 -16.88 2.05
N GLY A 36 -5.98 -16.99 1.19
CA GLY A 36 -6.87 -15.91 0.82
C GLY A 36 -6.28 -14.90 -0.17
N MET A 37 -7.08 -13.89 -0.51
CA MET A 37 -6.65 -12.78 -1.37
C MET A 37 -5.69 -11.83 -0.64
N PRO A 38 -4.79 -11.13 -1.37
CA PRO A 38 -3.86 -10.19 -0.75
C PRO A 38 -4.58 -9.06 0.00
N ILE A 39 -4.06 -8.67 1.15
CA ILE A 39 -4.73 -7.68 2.01
C ILE A 39 -4.54 -6.28 1.47
N LYS A 40 -5.66 -5.59 1.28
CA LYS A 40 -5.73 -4.17 0.90
C LYS A 40 -5.75 -3.29 2.15
N VAL A 41 -4.56 -2.92 2.64
CA VAL A 41 -4.38 -2.29 3.97
C VAL A 41 -5.06 -0.92 4.07
N CYS A 42 -4.97 -0.08 3.04
CA CYS A 42 -5.68 1.21 3.03
C CYS A 42 -7.18 1.06 3.21
N GLU A 43 -7.79 0.15 2.46
CA GLU A 43 -9.23 -0.15 2.49
C GLU A 43 -9.64 -0.71 3.86
N LEU A 44 -8.84 -1.62 4.41
CA LEU A 44 -9.06 -2.17 5.76
C LEU A 44 -9.03 -1.07 6.83
N LEU A 45 -8.01 -0.21 6.83
CA LEU A 45 -7.88 0.86 7.81
C LEU A 45 -8.94 1.96 7.61
N SER A 46 -9.38 2.20 6.37
CA SER A 46 -10.41 3.19 6.07
C SER A 46 -11.78 2.84 6.64
N ALA A 47 -12.06 1.56 6.89
CA ALA A 47 -13.29 1.10 7.52
C ALA A 47 -13.37 1.45 9.02
N LEU A 48 -12.25 1.81 9.67
CA LEU A 48 -12.23 2.17 11.08
C LEU A 48 -12.93 3.51 11.29
N ASN A 49 -13.65 3.68 12.41
CA ASN A 49 -14.41 4.91 12.68
C ASN A 49 -13.50 6.13 12.95
N THR A 50 -12.30 5.92 13.49
CA THR A 50 -11.36 6.96 13.91
C THR A 50 -11.01 7.94 12.78
N PRO A 51 -10.99 9.26 13.03
CA PRO A 51 -10.47 10.23 12.07
C PRO A 51 -9.06 9.87 11.62
N ALA A 52 -8.86 9.75 10.31
CA ALA A 52 -7.57 9.38 9.75
C ALA A 52 -7.35 9.98 8.36
N TYR A 53 -6.09 10.22 8.02
CA TYR A 53 -5.63 10.43 6.66
C TYR A 53 -5.01 9.14 6.13
N ILE A 54 -5.68 8.49 5.19
CA ILE A 54 -5.26 7.20 4.63
C ILE A 54 -5.12 7.36 3.14
N THR A 55 -3.92 7.09 2.62
CA THR A 55 -3.62 7.27 1.20
C THR A 55 -2.64 6.22 0.70
N ARG A 56 -2.86 5.77 -0.53
CA ARG A 56 -1.94 4.90 -1.27
C ARG A 56 -1.33 5.68 -2.43
N GLN A 57 -0.01 5.78 -2.44
CA GLN A 57 0.75 6.39 -3.53
C GLN A 57 1.78 5.39 -4.07
N SER A 58 2.48 5.77 -5.13
CA SER A 58 3.51 4.94 -5.75
C SER A 58 4.81 5.72 -5.91
N VAL A 59 5.93 5.01 -5.90
CA VAL A 59 7.26 5.58 -6.14
C VAL A 59 7.94 5.01 -7.38
N ILE A 60 7.19 4.32 -8.25
CA ILE A 60 7.77 3.59 -9.40
C ILE A 60 8.10 4.48 -10.60
N LYS A 61 7.54 5.71 -10.67
CA LYS A 61 7.80 6.69 -11.75
C LYS A 61 7.81 8.13 -11.21
N PRO A 62 8.50 9.07 -11.87
CA PRO A 62 8.58 10.47 -11.44
C PRO A 62 7.23 11.14 -11.15
N LYS A 63 6.22 10.93 -12.02
CA LYS A 63 4.86 11.46 -11.83
C LYS A 63 4.23 11.01 -10.51
N TYR A 64 4.47 9.78 -10.08
CA TYR A 64 3.94 9.25 -8.83
C TYR A 64 4.76 9.72 -7.62
N ILE A 65 6.08 9.86 -7.75
CA ILE A 65 6.96 10.37 -6.70
C ILE A 65 6.52 11.77 -6.25
N VAL A 66 6.13 12.65 -7.18
CA VAL A 66 5.61 13.99 -6.84
C VAL A 66 4.35 13.90 -5.96
N LYS A 67 3.42 12.99 -6.28
CA LYS A 67 2.21 12.76 -5.49
C LYS A 67 2.54 12.14 -4.13
N ALA A 68 3.43 11.16 -4.07
CA ALA A 68 3.90 10.53 -2.85
C ALA A 68 4.55 11.57 -1.90
N LYS A 69 5.41 12.45 -2.42
CA LYS A 69 6.01 13.55 -1.64
C LYS A 69 4.94 14.45 -1.02
N LYS A 70 3.92 14.83 -1.80
CA LYS A 70 2.81 15.64 -1.29
C LYS A 70 2.04 14.91 -0.18
N ALA A 71 1.69 13.65 -0.40
CA ALA A 71 0.98 12.82 0.57
C ALA A 71 1.74 12.66 1.89
N ILE A 72 3.05 12.40 1.83
CA ILE A 72 3.91 12.30 3.03
C ILE A 72 3.93 13.64 3.78
N LYS A 73 4.07 14.76 3.06
CA LYS A 73 4.04 16.09 3.68
C LYS A 73 2.72 16.34 4.41
N THR A 74 1.59 16.10 3.75
CA THR A 74 0.25 16.26 4.33
C THR A 74 0.03 15.36 5.54
N ALA A 75 0.51 14.12 5.50
CA ALA A 75 0.45 13.21 6.64
C ALA A 75 1.16 13.76 7.88
N PHE A 76 2.34 14.36 7.71
CA PHE A 76 3.07 15.02 8.80
C PHE A 76 2.41 16.33 9.26
N GLU A 77 1.90 17.15 8.34
CA GLU A 77 1.15 18.37 8.67
C GLU A 77 -0.03 18.05 9.58
N TYR A 78 -0.83 17.03 9.24
CA TYR A 78 -1.95 16.59 10.09
C TYR A 78 -1.53 16.05 11.46
N GLN A 79 -0.37 15.40 11.56
CA GLN A 79 0.16 14.95 12.85
C GLN A 79 0.62 16.13 13.72
N LEU A 80 1.32 17.11 13.14
CA LEU A 80 1.76 18.33 13.83
C LEU A 80 0.57 19.15 14.32
N GLU A 81 -0.48 19.23 13.51
CA GLU A 81 -1.75 19.89 13.85
C GLU A 81 -2.63 19.07 14.83
N ARG A 82 -2.19 17.86 15.23
CA ARG A 82 -2.95 16.92 16.07
C ARG A 82 -4.35 16.59 15.56
N ARG A 83 -4.54 16.51 14.25
CA ARG A 83 -5.86 16.35 13.63
C ARG A 83 -6.35 14.92 13.55
N CYS A 84 -5.45 14.00 13.20
CA CYS A 84 -5.84 12.61 12.95
C CYS A 84 -4.62 11.67 12.92
N PHE A 85 -4.91 10.36 12.92
CA PHE A 85 -3.92 9.34 12.57
C PHE A 85 -3.61 9.40 11.07
N SER A 86 -2.34 9.26 10.67
CA SER A 86 -1.94 9.28 9.26
C SER A 86 -1.32 7.95 8.84
N PHE A 87 -1.80 7.37 7.74
CA PHE A 87 -1.26 6.18 7.10
C PHE A 87 -1.00 6.43 5.61
N VAL A 88 0.26 6.29 5.20
CA VAL A 88 0.70 6.45 3.82
C VAL A 88 1.29 5.13 3.32
N GLU A 89 0.55 4.43 2.47
CA GLU A 89 1.04 3.25 1.77
C GLU A 89 1.78 3.67 0.49
N LEU A 90 3.04 3.25 0.34
CA LEU A 90 3.82 3.50 -0.87
C LEU A 90 4.06 2.18 -1.61
N VAL A 91 3.48 2.04 -2.80
CA VAL A 91 3.78 0.95 -3.72
C VAL A 91 5.17 1.17 -4.31
N SER A 92 6.07 0.21 -4.10
CA SER A 92 7.46 0.27 -4.55
C SER A 92 7.89 -1.02 -5.23
N THR A 93 8.99 -0.95 -5.98
CA THR A 93 9.60 -2.14 -6.60
C THR A 93 10.56 -2.85 -5.65
N CYS A 94 10.77 -4.15 -5.87
CA CYS A 94 11.85 -4.91 -5.22
C CYS A 94 12.50 -5.89 -6.21
N PRO A 95 13.26 -5.36 -7.20
CA PRO A 95 13.73 -6.15 -8.35
C PRO A 95 14.48 -7.42 -7.94
N THR A 96 15.35 -7.32 -6.92
CA THR A 96 16.14 -8.44 -6.39
C THR A 96 15.27 -9.59 -5.90
N ASN A 97 14.28 -9.33 -5.04
CA ASN A 97 13.44 -10.37 -4.47
C ASN A 97 12.38 -10.89 -5.46
N TRP A 98 12.08 -10.12 -6.50
CA TRP A 98 11.17 -10.55 -7.56
C TRP A 98 11.89 -11.34 -8.67
N GLY A 99 13.22 -11.36 -8.68
CA GLY A 99 14.00 -11.96 -9.77
C GLY A 99 13.84 -11.23 -11.10
N LEU A 100 13.55 -9.92 -11.05
CA LEU A 100 13.30 -9.08 -12.23
C LEU A 100 14.40 -8.02 -12.36
N THR A 101 14.67 -7.60 -13.60
CA THR A 101 15.45 -6.36 -13.81
C THR A 101 14.66 -5.13 -13.31
N PRO A 102 15.33 -4.02 -12.97
CA PRO A 102 14.64 -2.81 -12.51
C PRO A 102 13.53 -2.33 -13.47
N VAL A 103 13.76 -2.40 -14.79
CA VAL A 103 12.77 -1.98 -15.80
C VAL A 103 11.56 -2.93 -15.82
N GLN A 104 11.80 -4.25 -15.78
CA GLN A 104 10.72 -5.25 -15.71
C GLN A 104 9.92 -5.12 -14.41
N ALA A 105 10.59 -4.83 -13.29
CA ALA A 105 9.93 -4.64 -12.00
C ALA A 105 8.96 -3.44 -12.02
N VAL A 106 9.35 -2.33 -12.64
CA VAL A 106 8.46 -1.17 -12.82
C VAL A 106 7.25 -1.56 -13.67
N LYS A 107 7.46 -2.23 -14.80
CA LYS A 107 6.38 -2.69 -15.68
C LYS A 107 5.42 -3.65 -14.95
N TRP A 108 5.96 -4.64 -14.23
CA TRP A 108 5.16 -5.58 -13.46
C TRP A 108 4.34 -4.89 -12.36
N ALA A 109 4.94 -3.92 -11.66
CA ALA A 109 4.22 -3.14 -10.66
C ALA A 109 3.06 -2.32 -11.28
N GLU A 110 3.23 -1.77 -12.47
CA GLU A 110 2.16 -1.06 -13.19
C GLU A 110 1.04 -1.98 -13.66
N GLU A 111 1.37 -3.17 -14.15
CA GLU A 111 0.41 -4.11 -14.73
C GLU A 111 -0.28 -4.97 -13.66
N THR A 112 0.38 -5.20 -12.52
CA THR A 112 -0.09 -6.14 -11.49
C THR A 112 -0.44 -5.45 -10.17
N LEU A 113 0.47 -4.65 -9.62
CA LEU A 113 0.26 -4.05 -8.29
C LEU A 113 -0.70 -2.87 -8.34
N ILE A 114 -0.51 -1.90 -9.24
CA ILE A 114 -1.35 -0.70 -9.31
C ILE A 114 -2.84 -1.00 -9.54
N PRO A 115 -3.22 -1.95 -10.43
CA PRO A 115 -4.63 -2.25 -10.65
C PRO A 115 -5.30 -2.89 -9.42
N TYR A 116 -4.56 -3.71 -8.66
CA TYR A 116 -5.08 -4.35 -7.47
C TYR A 116 -5.08 -3.41 -6.25
N TYR A 117 -3.96 -2.68 -6.08
CA TYR A 117 -3.72 -1.68 -5.06
C TYR A 117 -3.89 -0.28 -5.65
N SER A 118 -5.15 0.10 -5.91
CA SER A 118 -5.50 1.39 -6.54
C SER A 118 -4.89 2.56 -5.78
N LEU A 119 -4.30 3.51 -6.52
CA LEU A 119 -3.69 4.70 -5.95
C LEU A 119 -4.75 5.75 -5.67
N GLY A 120 -4.61 6.51 -4.58
CA GLY A 120 -5.54 7.55 -4.20
C GLY A 120 -5.63 7.79 -2.70
N GLU A 121 -6.49 8.72 -2.33
CA GLU A 121 -6.88 8.95 -0.94
C GLU A 121 -8.10 8.08 -0.62
N PHE A 122 -8.04 7.37 0.49
CA PHE A 122 -9.07 6.43 0.94
C PHE A 122 -9.84 6.94 2.15
N LYS A 123 -9.24 7.86 2.92
CA LYS A 123 -9.91 8.56 4.03
C LYS A 123 -9.23 9.90 4.26
N THR A 124 -10.02 10.94 4.46
CA THR A 124 -9.56 12.26 4.87
C THR A 124 -10.31 12.72 6.13
N PRO A 125 -9.71 13.56 6.99
CA PRO A 125 -10.33 13.98 8.24
C PRO A 125 -11.66 14.74 8.07
N ALA A 126 -11.89 15.39 6.92
CA ALA A 126 -13.17 16.06 6.63
C ALA A 126 -14.34 15.08 6.38
N GLN A 127 -14.06 13.82 6.03
CA GLN A 127 -15.11 12.81 5.81
C GLN A 127 -15.60 12.16 7.12
N SER A 128 -14.92 12.36 8.25
CA SER A 128 -15.29 11.76 9.54
C SER A 128 -16.25 12.58 10.40
N GLU A 129 -16.65 13.79 9.98
CA GLU A 129 -17.58 14.66 10.73
C GLU A 129 -19.07 14.28 10.52
N GLY A 130 -19.36 13.04 10.10
CA GLY A 130 -20.73 12.54 9.88
C GLY A 130 -21.27 11.60 10.97
N GLY A 131 -20.55 11.38 12.08
CA GLY A 131 -20.98 10.40 13.08
C GLY A 131 -20.36 10.59 14.46
N SER A 132 -21.05 11.35 15.30
CA SER A 132 -21.22 11.15 16.77
C SER A 132 -21.37 12.46 17.56
N ASP A 133 -22.31 13.31 17.14
CA ASP A 133 -23.21 13.94 18.11
C ASP A 133 -24.32 12.92 18.42
N ALA A 134 -23.98 11.89 19.19
CA ALA A 134 -24.96 11.05 19.86
C ALA A 134 -24.69 11.18 21.35
N LYS A 135 -25.59 11.92 22.00
CA LYS A 135 -25.75 12.05 23.44
C LYS A 135 -25.67 10.71 24.17
#